data_AF-A0A6A5ZUA5-F1
#
_entry.id   AF-A0A6A5ZUA5-F1
#
_cell.length_a   1.000
_cell.length_b   1.000
_cell.length_c   1.000
_cell.angle_alpha   90.00
_cell.angle_beta   90.00
_cell.angle_gamma   90.00
#
_symmetry.space_group_name_H-M   'P 1'
#
loop_
_entity.id
_entity.type
_entity.pdbx_description
1 polymer ?
#
loop_
_entity_poly.entity_id
_entity_poly.type
_entity_poly.pdbx_seq_one_letter_code
_entity_poly.pdbx_strand_id
1 'polypeptide(L)'
;MHFNSFLLQAAFASILSHVSADCQLSNKVWDEGNSGQVETDPKICQTMGEGHWTFAMVVSETGVPVFNGDDAMAGITGNYGFAIYDNTCALRGSYDPSDDSNCGTPFVIMENFLSAVLTVTRISTTLGDAYFQFAYGNGLFSINNNHCDCVEAGSGLTGYDYCGCAFPVNGDATGWSKREIEFKA
;
A
#
# COMPACT_ATOMS: atom_id res chain seq x y z
N MET A 1 61.87 -14.84 39.27
CA MET A 1 60.90 -15.49 38.38
C MET A 1 59.68 -14.56 38.28
N HIS A 2 59.53 -13.89 37.14
CA HIS A 2 58.41 -12.97 36.87
C HIS A 2 57.20 -13.76 36.39
N PHE A 3 56.02 -13.52 36.96
CA PHE A 3 54.75 -13.99 36.41
C PHE A 3 53.98 -12.79 35.86
N ASN A 4 53.79 -12.83 34.54
CA ASN A 4 53.20 -11.79 33.73
C ASN A 4 51.68 -11.68 33.94
N SER A 5 51.22 -10.44 33.93
CA SER A 5 49.85 -9.98 33.83
C SER A 5 49.07 -10.65 32.70
N PHE A 6 47.85 -11.12 33.00
CA PHE A 6 46.84 -11.40 31.98
C PHE A 6 45.73 -10.34 32.08
N LEU A 7 45.74 -9.43 31.10
CA LEU A 7 44.67 -8.47 30.85
C LEU A 7 43.48 -9.20 30.23
N LEU A 8 42.34 -9.23 30.94
CA LEU A 8 41.06 -9.69 30.40
C LEU A 8 40.40 -8.53 29.66
N GLN A 9 40.50 -8.50 28.33
CA GLN A 9 39.73 -7.55 27.50
C GLN A 9 38.31 -8.07 27.32
N ALA A 10 37.34 -7.38 27.92
CA ALA A 10 35.92 -7.58 27.64
C ALA A 10 35.58 -6.89 26.31
N ALA A 11 35.47 -7.67 25.24
CA ALA A 11 34.90 -7.21 23.98
C ALA A 11 33.37 -7.06 24.16
N PHE A 12 32.92 -5.83 24.40
CA PHE A 12 31.50 -5.48 24.26
C PHE A 12 31.12 -5.58 22.78
N ALA A 13 30.43 -6.68 22.43
CA ALA A 13 29.80 -6.82 21.13
C ALA A 13 28.60 -5.86 21.07
N SER A 14 28.81 -4.69 20.46
CA SER A 14 27.76 -3.75 20.10
C SER A 14 26.90 -4.39 19.00
N ILE A 15 25.84 -5.09 19.40
CA ILE A 15 24.78 -5.50 18.49
C ILE A 15 24.07 -4.20 18.09
N LEU A 16 24.45 -3.65 16.94
CA LEU A 16 23.72 -2.59 16.27
C LEU A 16 22.40 -3.19 15.80
N SER A 17 21.38 -3.15 16.67
CA SER A 17 20.00 -3.38 16.31
C SER A 17 19.65 -2.41 15.19
N HIS A 18 19.59 -2.91 13.95
CA HIS A 18 19.00 -2.19 12.84
C HIS A 18 17.51 -2.15 13.14
N VAL A 19 17.07 -1.08 13.80
CA VAL A 19 15.65 -0.74 13.84
C VAL A 19 15.30 -0.42 12.40
N SER A 20 14.68 -1.38 11.70
CA SER A 20 14.00 -1.09 10.45
C SER A 20 12.94 -0.08 10.80
N ALA A 21 13.16 1.20 10.45
CA ALA A 21 12.12 2.19 10.58
C ALA A 21 11.01 1.79 9.60
N ASP A 22 9.81 1.52 10.11
CA ASP A 22 8.65 1.28 9.27
C ASP A 22 8.42 2.51 8.37
N CYS A 23 8.13 2.29 7.08
CA CYS A 23 7.90 3.36 6.13
C CYS A 23 6.52 3.95 6.29
N GLN A 24 6.37 4.85 7.25
CA GLN A 24 5.10 5.51 7.45
C GLN A 24 4.80 6.48 6.32
N LEU A 25 3.81 6.17 5.49
CA LEU A 25 3.37 7.06 4.42
C LEU A 25 2.44 8.13 4.97
N SER A 26 2.61 9.36 4.48
CA SER A 26 1.77 10.51 4.83
C SER A 26 0.61 10.67 3.86
N ASN A 27 -0.57 11.02 4.39
CA ASN A 27 -1.78 11.25 3.60
C ASN A 27 -1.74 12.61 2.91
N LYS A 28 -1.75 12.63 1.58
CA LYS A 28 -1.67 13.84 0.76
C LYS A 28 -3.01 14.48 0.41
N VAL A 29 -4.13 13.83 0.73
CA VAL A 29 -5.47 14.26 0.30
C VAL A 29 -5.86 15.65 0.82
N TRP A 30 -5.40 15.98 2.03
CA TRP A 30 -5.72 17.25 2.68
C TRP A 30 -4.85 18.40 2.18
N ASP A 31 -3.59 18.11 1.86
CA ASP A 31 -2.64 19.12 1.37
C ASP A 31 -3.01 19.59 -0.04
N GLU A 32 -3.62 18.71 -0.83
CA GLU A 32 -4.04 18.96 -2.21
C GLU A 32 -5.53 19.35 -2.34
N GLY A 33 -6.30 19.34 -1.25
CA GLY A 33 -7.72 19.70 -1.27
C GLY A 33 -8.64 18.68 -1.96
N ASN A 34 -8.19 17.43 -2.11
CA ASN A 34 -8.87 16.37 -2.86
C ASN A 34 -9.79 15.49 -2.00
N SER A 35 -10.00 15.84 -0.73
CA SER A 35 -10.87 15.07 0.17
C SER A 35 -12.29 14.98 -0.38
N GLY A 36 -12.79 13.76 -0.53
CA GLY A 36 -14.15 13.51 -0.98
C GLY A 36 -14.35 13.53 -2.50
N GLN A 37 -13.29 13.66 -3.29
CA GLN A 37 -13.35 13.41 -4.74
C GLN A 37 -13.82 11.97 -4.99
N VAL A 38 -14.74 11.80 -5.93
CA VAL A 38 -15.39 10.51 -6.20
C VAL A 38 -14.73 9.83 -7.38
N GLU A 39 -14.16 8.64 -7.15
CA GLU A 39 -13.65 7.79 -8.20
C GLU A 39 -14.80 7.20 -9.01
N THR A 40 -14.69 7.29 -10.34
CA THR A 40 -15.73 6.82 -11.27
C THR A 40 -15.33 5.57 -12.04
N ASP A 41 -14.04 5.21 -12.05
CA ASP A 41 -13.56 3.98 -12.66
C ASP A 41 -13.80 2.78 -11.71
N PRO A 42 -14.72 1.86 -12.07
CA PRO A 42 -15.01 0.68 -11.25
C PRO A 42 -13.83 -0.29 -11.14
N LYS A 43 -12.77 -0.11 -11.95
CA LYS A 43 -11.52 -0.88 -11.86
C LYS A 43 -10.67 -0.45 -10.67
N ILE A 44 -10.84 0.78 -10.20
CA ILE A 44 -10.06 1.38 -9.13
C ILE A 44 -10.85 1.28 -7.81
N CYS A 45 -12.14 1.65 -7.84
CA CYS A 45 -13.01 1.57 -6.69
C CYS A 45 -14.16 0.57 -6.90
N GLN A 46 -14.27 -0.41 -6.02
CA GLN A 46 -15.33 -1.40 -6.05
C GLN A 46 -16.38 -1.10 -4.96
N THR A 47 -17.61 -0.83 -5.36
CA THR A 47 -18.73 -0.62 -4.43
C THR A 47 -19.27 -1.96 -3.93
N MET A 48 -18.66 -2.50 -2.87
CA MET A 48 -19.07 -3.77 -2.26
C MET A 48 -20.23 -3.66 -1.24
N GLY A 49 -20.77 -2.45 -1.05
CA GLY A 49 -21.83 -2.17 -0.07
C GLY A 49 -21.29 -1.53 1.21
N GLU A 50 -22.18 -1.27 2.17
CA GLU A 50 -21.80 -0.69 3.47
C GLU A 50 -20.83 -1.60 4.24
N GLY A 51 -19.88 -0.99 4.97
CA GLY A 51 -18.91 -1.72 5.79
C GLY A 51 -17.62 -2.11 5.07
N HIS A 52 -17.42 -1.62 3.85
CA HIS A 52 -16.23 -1.89 3.04
C HIS A 52 -15.50 -0.60 2.63
N TRP A 53 -14.18 -0.67 2.58
CA TRP A 53 -13.32 0.29 1.90
C TRP A 53 -12.63 -0.38 0.72
N THR A 54 -12.11 0.43 -0.20
CA THR A 54 -11.20 -0.05 -1.25
C THR A 54 -9.80 0.52 -1.01
N PHE A 55 -8.80 -0.36 -0.97
CA PHE A 55 -7.40 0.01 -1.04
C PHE A 55 -6.92 -0.24 -2.47
N ALA A 56 -6.47 0.82 -3.13
CA ALA A 56 -6.05 0.77 -4.52
C ALA A 56 -4.57 1.15 -4.68
N MET A 57 -3.96 0.60 -5.73
CA MET A 57 -2.65 0.98 -6.22
C MET A 57 -2.78 1.25 -7.71
N VAL A 58 -2.16 2.34 -8.15
CA VAL A 58 -2.04 2.62 -9.58
C VAL A 58 -0.57 2.69 -9.95
N VAL A 59 -0.22 2.05 -11.06
CA VAL A 59 1.11 2.06 -11.66
C VAL A 59 1.00 2.71 -13.03
N SER A 60 2.00 3.52 -13.40
CA SER A 60 2.07 4.28 -14.65
C SER A 60 3.43 4.07 -15.32
N GLU A 61 3.45 3.92 -16.64
CA GLU A 61 4.68 3.84 -17.45
C GLU A 61 5.37 5.18 -17.60
N THR A 62 4.58 6.24 -17.74
CA THR A 62 5.06 7.57 -18.11
C THR A 62 4.51 8.61 -17.15
N GLY A 63 5.26 8.90 -16.08
CA GLY A 63 4.97 10.00 -15.15
C GLY A 63 3.83 9.74 -14.15
N VAL A 64 3.42 10.82 -13.47
CA VAL A 64 2.45 10.86 -12.36
C VAL A 64 1.16 10.10 -12.72
N PRO A 65 0.66 9.18 -11.87
CA PRO A 65 -0.62 8.52 -12.04
C PRO A 65 -1.76 9.54 -12.17
N VAL A 66 -2.45 9.59 -13.31
CA VAL A 66 -3.61 10.47 -13.52
C VAL A 66 -4.89 9.65 -13.44
N PHE A 67 -5.82 10.05 -12.57
CA PHE A 67 -7.14 9.42 -12.41
C PHE A 67 -8.18 10.27 -13.15
N ASN A 68 -9.07 9.64 -13.91
CA ASN A 68 -10.15 10.33 -14.60
C ASN A 68 -11.31 10.61 -13.63
N GLY A 69 -11.18 11.74 -12.94
CA GLY A 69 -12.15 12.32 -12.01
C GLY A 69 -11.48 13.40 -11.17
N ASP A 70 -10.97 14.45 -11.83
CA ASP A 70 -10.32 15.62 -11.22
C ASP A 70 -9.15 15.36 -10.24
N ASP A 71 -8.34 14.33 -10.55
CA ASP A 71 -6.98 14.08 -10.02
C ASP A 71 -6.89 13.64 -8.53
N ALA A 72 -7.51 12.51 -8.21
CA ALA A 72 -7.43 11.87 -6.89
C ALA A 72 -5.99 11.64 -6.36
N MET A 73 -5.01 11.50 -7.26
CA MET A 73 -3.58 11.34 -6.94
C MET A 73 -2.75 12.59 -7.29
N ALA A 74 -3.36 13.78 -7.35
CA ALA A 74 -2.60 15.02 -7.41
C ALA A 74 -1.58 15.02 -6.26
N GLY A 75 -0.36 15.46 -6.58
CA GLY A 75 0.75 15.47 -5.62
C GLY A 75 1.55 14.16 -5.54
N ILE A 76 1.16 13.06 -6.19
CA ILE A 76 2.04 11.89 -6.35
C ILE A 76 3.14 12.21 -7.36
N THR A 77 4.41 11.98 -7.02
CA THR A 77 5.56 12.32 -7.89
C THR A 77 6.22 11.09 -8.51
N GLY A 78 5.92 9.89 -7.98
CA GLY A 78 6.42 8.61 -8.47
C GLY A 78 5.62 8.02 -9.64
N ASN A 79 6.04 6.85 -10.10
CA ASN A 79 5.35 6.08 -11.13
C ASN A 79 4.26 5.15 -10.56
N TYR A 80 4.03 5.21 -9.25
CA TYR A 80 2.93 4.53 -8.59
C TYR A 80 2.52 5.27 -7.31
N GLY A 81 1.30 5.01 -6.86
CA GLY A 81 0.76 5.56 -5.61
C GLY A 81 -0.34 4.67 -5.05
N PHE A 82 -0.71 4.90 -3.80
CA PHE A 82 -1.83 4.20 -3.16
C PHE A 82 -2.99 5.13 -2.83
N ALA A 83 -4.19 4.58 -2.83
CA ALA A 83 -5.41 5.28 -2.49
C ALA A 83 -6.28 4.47 -1.54
N ILE A 84 -7.01 5.14 -0.65
CA ILE A 84 -8.11 4.53 0.11
C ILE A 84 -9.40 5.26 -0.23
N TYR A 85 -10.40 4.50 -0.66
CA TYR A 85 -11.75 4.98 -0.96
C TYR A 85 -12.78 4.38 0.00
N ASP A 86 -13.83 5.14 0.30
CA ASP A 86 -14.99 4.60 0.99
C ASP A 86 -15.93 3.81 0.07
N ASN A 87 -17.03 3.31 0.62
CA ASN A 87 -18.02 2.51 -0.12
C ASN A 87 -18.82 3.31 -1.17
N THR A 88 -18.70 4.64 -1.16
CA THR A 88 -19.24 5.54 -2.19
C THR A 88 -18.19 5.98 -3.20
N CYS A 89 -17.00 5.37 -3.15
CA CYS A 89 -15.84 5.73 -3.94
C CYS A 89 -15.30 7.13 -3.68
N ALA A 90 -15.61 7.73 -2.53
CA ALA A 90 -15.02 9.00 -2.15
C ALA A 90 -13.61 8.78 -1.57
N LEU A 91 -12.65 9.56 -2.05
CA LEU A 91 -11.25 9.49 -1.64
C LEU A 91 -11.10 9.91 -0.17
N ARG A 92 -10.44 9.05 0.61
CA ARG A 92 -10.15 9.23 2.04
C ARG A 92 -8.66 9.41 2.31
N GLY A 93 -7.82 8.75 1.51
CA GLY A 93 -6.37 8.83 1.62
C GLY A 93 -5.66 8.61 0.29
N SER A 94 -4.53 9.26 0.12
CA SER A 94 -3.64 9.22 -1.04
C SER A 94 -2.22 9.24 -0.53
N TYR A 95 -1.39 8.33 -1.02
CA TYR A 95 -0.07 8.05 -0.46
C TYR A 95 0.96 7.93 -1.55
N ASP A 96 2.06 8.65 -1.36
CA ASP A 96 3.20 8.64 -2.26
C ASP A 96 4.39 7.93 -1.63
N PRO A 97 4.70 6.70 -2.06
CA PRO A 97 5.89 6.00 -1.59
C PRO A 97 7.21 6.63 -2.04
N SER A 98 7.19 7.58 -2.98
CA SER A 98 8.39 8.25 -3.50
C SER A 98 8.80 9.51 -2.74
N ASP A 99 7.90 10.09 -1.94
CA ASP A 99 8.20 11.26 -1.10
C ASP A 99 9.08 10.90 0.11
N ASP A 100 8.88 9.72 0.69
CA ASP A 100 9.71 9.23 1.78
C ASP A 100 10.90 8.45 1.23
N SER A 101 12.04 9.14 1.19
CA SER A 101 13.30 8.64 0.65
C SER A 101 13.64 7.20 1.10
N ASN A 102 13.48 6.24 0.18
CA ASN A 102 14.13 4.91 0.15
C ASN A 102 13.96 3.97 1.36
N CYS A 103 12.95 4.14 2.21
CA CYS A 103 12.84 3.27 3.38
C CYS A 103 12.36 1.84 3.01
N GLY A 104 11.75 1.64 1.83
CA GLY A 104 11.39 0.33 1.28
C GLY A 104 10.09 -0.28 1.82
N THR A 105 9.80 -1.55 1.53
CA THR A 105 8.67 -2.24 2.18
C THR A 105 9.10 -2.83 3.52
N PRO A 106 8.27 -2.78 4.58
CA PRO A 106 6.83 -2.50 4.53
C PRO A 106 6.46 -1.01 4.59
N PHE A 107 5.42 -0.62 3.84
CA PHE A 107 4.78 0.69 3.96
C PHE A 107 3.67 0.65 4.99
N VAL A 108 3.64 1.63 5.89
CA VAL A 108 2.69 1.75 6.99
C VAL A 108 1.80 2.97 6.78
N ILE A 109 0.49 2.76 6.81
CA ILE A 109 -0.52 3.81 6.70
C ILE A 109 -1.32 3.82 8.01
N MET A 110 -1.31 4.98 8.67
CA MET A 110 -2.01 5.20 9.94
C MET A 110 -2.93 6.40 9.79
N GLU A 111 -4.23 6.14 9.83
CA GLU A 111 -5.25 7.17 9.66
C GLU A 111 -6.25 7.14 10.81
N ASN A 112 -6.85 8.30 11.10
CA ASN A 112 -7.90 8.40 12.11
C ASN A 112 -9.22 7.74 11.69
N PHE A 113 -9.45 7.58 10.37
CA PHE A 113 -10.64 6.92 9.86
C PHE A 113 -10.48 5.40 9.80
N LEU A 114 -9.25 4.87 9.81
CA LEU A 114 -8.97 3.44 9.88
C LEU A 114 -9.11 2.92 11.32
N SER A 115 -9.70 1.74 11.50
CA SER A 115 -9.81 1.08 12.81
C SER A 115 -8.53 0.34 13.23
N ALA A 116 -7.64 0.07 12.28
CA ALA A 116 -6.36 -0.61 12.47
C ALA A 116 -5.28 0.02 11.57
N VAL A 117 -4.02 -0.34 11.81
CA VAL A 117 -2.91 0.04 10.92
C VAL A 117 -3.01 -0.77 9.62
N LEU A 118 -2.86 -0.09 8.48
CA LEU A 118 -2.74 -0.75 7.17
C LEU A 118 -1.25 -0.86 6.83
N THR A 119 -0.77 -2.07 6.54
CA THR A 119 0.65 -2.30 6.25
C THR A 119 0.82 -3.03 4.92
N VAL A 120 1.36 -2.36 3.90
CA VAL A 120 1.75 -2.98 2.63
C VAL A 120 3.04 -3.77 2.86
N THR A 121 2.95 -5.09 2.71
CA THR A 121 4.03 -6.02 3.04
C THR A 121 4.77 -6.55 1.81
N ARG A 122 4.13 -6.52 0.63
CA ARG A 122 4.74 -6.88 -0.66
C ARG A 122 4.17 -6.01 -1.77
N ILE A 123 4.99 -5.71 -2.76
CA ILE A 123 4.60 -4.93 -3.93
C ILE A 123 5.40 -5.34 -5.16
N SER A 124 4.75 -5.31 -6.32
CA SER A 124 5.35 -5.27 -7.66
C SER A 124 4.72 -4.09 -8.39
N THR A 125 5.56 -3.21 -8.96
CA THR A 125 5.14 -2.09 -9.80
C THR A 125 5.47 -2.35 -11.27
N THR A 126 5.63 -3.63 -11.64
CA THR A 126 5.87 -4.03 -13.03
C THR A 126 4.55 -3.93 -13.80
N LEU A 127 4.52 -3.15 -14.88
CA LEU A 127 3.32 -3.05 -15.72
C LEU A 127 2.96 -4.40 -16.36
N GLY A 128 1.66 -4.70 -16.40
CA GLY A 128 1.12 -6.00 -16.79
C GLY A 128 1.27 -7.10 -15.72
N ASP A 129 1.96 -6.81 -14.61
CA ASP A 129 2.18 -7.73 -13.48
C ASP A 129 2.24 -6.96 -12.14
N ALA A 130 1.42 -5.90 -12.04
CA ALA A 130 1.30 -5.14 -10.82
C ALA A 130 0.67 -6.00 -9.73
N TYR A 131 1.20 -5.88 -8.51
CA TYR A 131 0.76 -6.68 -7.38
C TYR A 131 0.98 -5.91 -6.09
N PHE A 132 0.07 -6.09 -5.13
CA PHE A 132 0.38 -5.76 -3.74
C PHE A 132 -0.25 -6.75 -2.77
N GLN A 133 0.34 -6.81 -1.57
CA GLN A 133 -0.21 -7.50 -0.40
C GLN A 133 -0.16 -6.56 0.79
N PHE A 134 -1.24 -6.52 1.57
CA PHE A 134 -1.29 -5.71 2.78
C PHE A 134 -1.99 -6.43 3.93
N ALA A 135 -1.55 -6.11 5.14
CA ALA A 135 -2.21 -6.51 6.38
C ALA A 135 -3.11 -5.37 6.87
N TYR A 136 -4.29 -5.71 7.37
CA TYR A 136 -5.20 -4.76 8.02
C TYR A 136 -6.07 -5.50 9.05
N GLY A 137 -6.05 -5.03 10.30
CA GLY A 137 -6.73 -5.70 11.41
C GLY A 137 -6.24 -7.15 11.59
N ASN A 138 -7.15 -8.12 11.52
CA ASN A 138 -6.81 -9.56 11.56
C ASN A 138 -6.69 -10.21 10.16
N GLY A 139 -6.74 -9.41 9.08
CA GLY A 139 -6.73 -9.88 7.69
C GLY A 139 -5.41 -9.67 6.96
N LEU A 140 -5.16 -10.51 5.95
CA LEU A 140 -4.10 -10.36 4.96
C LEU A 140 -4.73 -10.42 3.56
N PHE A 141 -4.58 -9.33 2.81
CA PHE A 141 -5.23 -9.10 1.53
C PHE A 141 -4.18 -9.02 0.43
N SER A 142 -4.47 -9.57 -0.75
CA SER A 142 -3.53 -9.56 -1.87
C SER A 142 -4.27 -9.74 -3.18
N ILE A 143 -3.75 -9.15 -4.25
CA ILE A 143 -4.24 -9.34 -5.62
C ILE A 143 -4.41 -10.83 -5.94
N ASN A 144 -5.48 -11.14 -6.69
CA ASN A 144 -5.97 -12.49 -6.98
C ASN A 144 -6.55 -13.25 -5.79
N ASN A 145 -6.74 -12.59 -4.65
CA ASN A 145 -7.39 -13.14 -3.46
C ASN A 145 -8.30 -12.09 -2.81
N ASN A 146 -9.23 -12.49 -1.95
CA ASN A 146 -9.99 -11.58 -1.08
C ASN A 146 -10.66 -10.37 -1.78
N HIS A 147 -11.29 -10.58 -2.95
CA HIS A 147 -11.87 -9.49 -3.75
C HIS A 147 -10.86 -8.44 -4.24
N CYS A 148 -9.61 -8.87 -4.42
CA CYS A 148 -8.58 -8.06 -5.02
C CYS A 148 -8.34 -8.44 -6.49
N ASP A 149 -8.32 -7.44 -7.35
CA ASP A 149 -8.05 -7.62 -8.77
C ASP A 149 -7.09 -6.54 -9.28
N CYS A 150 -6.37 -6.84 -10.35
CA CYS A 150 -5.55 -5.89 -11.09
C CYS A 150 -5.91 -5.98 -12.56
N VAL A 151 -6.10 -4.82 -13.19
CA VAL A 151 -6.38 -4.72 -14.61
C VAL A 151 -5.39 -3.79 -15.26
N GLU A 152 -4.82 -4.26 -16.37
CA GLU A 152 -4.09 -3.40 -17.29
C GLU A 152 -5.11 -2.47 -17.96
N ALA A 153 -4.93 -1.17 -17.75
CA ALA A 153 -5.79 -0.11 -18.27
C ALA A 153 -5.09 0.72 -19.37
N GLY A 154 -3.87 0.34 -19.74
CA GLY A 154 -3.11 1.00 -20.79
C GLY A 154 -3.77 0.96 -22.16
N SER A 155 -3.53 1.99 -22.97
CA SER A 155 -3.87 1.99 -24.40
C SER A 155 -2.81 2.74 -25.20
N GLY A 156 -2.39 2.18 -26.34
CA GLY A 156 -1.38 2.80 -27.18
C GLY A 156 0.01 2.79 -26.54
N LEU A 157 0.59 3.98 -26.30
CA LEU A 157 1.94 4.19 -25.76
C LEU A 157 1.93 4.55 -24.26
N THR A 158 0.77 4.48 -23.61
CA THR A 158 0.62 4.79 -22.17
C THR A 158 0.17 3.53 -21.45
N GLY A 159 1.09 2.89 -20.72
CA GLY A 159 0.82 1.76 -19.84
C GLY A 159 0.33 2.21 -18.46
N TYR A 160 -0.78 1.62 -18.00
CA TYR A 160 -1.29 1.77 -16.64
C TYR A 160 -1.76 0.42 -16.12
N ASP A 161 -1.49 0.14 -14.84
CA ASP A 161 -2.16 -0.93 -14.10
C ASP A 161 -2.96 -0.33 -12.95
N TYR A 162 -4.22 -0.77 -12.86
CA TYR A 162 -5.12 -0.42 -11.76
C TYR A 162 -5.39 -1.65 -10.92
N CYS A 163 -4.96 -1.59 -9.68
CA CYS A 163 -5.07 -2.66 -8.71
C CYS A 163 -5.96 -2.21 -7.56
N GLY A 164 -6.96 -3.01 -7.19
CA GLY A 164 -7.91 -2.66 -6.13
C GLY A 164 -8.23 -3.86 -5.26
N CYS A 165 -8.39 -3.62 -3.97
CA CYS A 165 -8.78 -4.60 -2.97
C CYS A 165 -9.87 -4.03 -2.07
N ALA A 166 -11.02 -4.69 -2.00
CA ALA A 166 -11.99 -4.38 -0.95
C ALA A 166 -11.52 -4.96 0.40
N PHE A 167 -11.79 -4.24 1.49
CA PHE A 167 -11.43 -4.68 2.85
C PHE A 167 -12.43 -4.12 3.89
N PRO A 168 -12.58 -4.76 5.07
CA PRO A 168 -13.60 -4.39 6.03
C PRO A 168 -13.23 -3.14 6.82
N VAL A 169 -14.17 -2.22 6.99
CA VAL A 169 -13.95 -0.98 7.77
C VAL A 169 -13.52 -1.26 9.21
N ASN A 170 -14.10 -2.29 9.82
CA ASN A 170 -13.87 -2.61 11.23
C ASN A 170 -12.56 -3.39 11.49
N GLY A 171 -11.86 -3.84 10.43
CA GLY A 171 -10.64 -4.65 10.56
C GLY A 171 -10.88 -6.11 10.91
N ASP A 172 -12.13 -6.58 10.91
CA ASP A 172 -12.46 -7.99 11.08
C ASP A 172 -12.70 -8.66 9.72
N ALA A 173 -11.69 -9.39 9.27
CA ALA A 173 -11.70 -10.20 8.06
C ALA A 173 -12.35 -11.59 8.28
N THR A 174 -12.96 -11.86 9.44
CA THR A 174 -13.70 -13.12 9.66
C THR A 174 -14.82 -13.25 8.62
N GLY A 175 -14.81 -14.33 7.83
CA GLY A 175 -15.79 -14.55 6.77
C GLY A 175 -15.40 -13.97 5.40
N TRP A 176 -14.29 -13.23 5.31
CA TRP A 176 -13.67 -12.86 4.03
C TRP A 176 -12.86 -14.06 3.53
N SER A 177 -13.52 -14.96 2.82
CA SER A 177 -12.90 -16.22 2.40
C SER A 177 -11.75 -15.95 1.41
N LYS A 178 -10.56 -16.45 1.76
CA LYS A 178 -9.45 -16.67 0.84
C LYS A 178 -9.95 -17.46 -0.37
N ARG A 179 -9.92 -16.90 -1.58
CA ARG A 179 -9.68 -17.75 -2.75
C ARG A 179 -8.21 -18.12 -2.67
N GLU A 180 -7.90 -19.31 -2.15
CA GLU A 180 -6.61 -19.94 -2.42
C GLU A 180 -6.54 -20.17 -3.94
N ILE A 181 -5.94 -19.23 -4.65
CA ILE A 181 -5.44 -19.52 -5.98
C ILE A 181 -4.12 -20.25 -5.77
N GLU A 182 -4.09 -21.54 -6.11
CA GLU A 182 -2.85 -22.28 -6.26
C GLU A 182 -1.96 -21.53 -7.26
N PHE A 183 -0.87 -20.95 -6.78
CA PHE A 183 0.21 -20.51 -7.66
C PHE A 183 0.75 -21.76 -8.36
N LYS A 184 0.47 -21.91 -9.66
CA LYS A 184 1.23 -22.86 -10.48
C LYS A 184 2.66 -22.33 -10.57
N ALA A 185 3.58 -23.07 -9.93
CA ALA A 185 5.02 -22.92 -10.10
C ALA A 185 5.45 -23.21 -11.54
#